data_AF-A0A6A6FP82-F1
#
_entry.id   AF-A0A6A6FP82-F1
#
_cell.length_a   1.000
_cell.length_b   1.000
_cell.length_c   1.000
_cell.angle_alpha   90.00
_cell.angle_beta   90.00
_cell.angle_gamma   90.00
#
_symmetry.space_group_name_H-M   'P 1'
#
loop_
_entity.id
_entity.type
_entity.pdbx_description
1 polymer ?
#
loop_
_entity_poly.entity_id
_entity_poly.type
_entity_poly.pdbx_seq_one_letter_code
_entity_poly.pdbx_strand_id
1 'polypeptide(L)'
;EADDAIFDYDSFHDAKSSVTEAKKAAQKEDAILRKPKYINNLLESASRRKQDQQIAKEKLLQKEREAEGDEFADKEKFVTGAYKAQQEETRKLEEEEKKKAEEEAKRRRSKLVGGMAGFYRTMMDESEKQHQEAVEAAEKAEKEGVKVNEGERKKTDVELAEEAKAAGKNIHVNEEGQITDKRELLSAGLNIVPSGKGSDRRGADHLKSSNRPAQSAFPSRNKDVQQATRERQTRMMEEQIAERQKRQREEEEAEREKLEKAAKSTKTAADVSDAKARYLARK
;
A
#
# COMPACT_ATOMS: atom_id res chain seq x y z
N GLU A 1 51.93 -23.40 -16.03
CA GLU A 1 51.93 -22.19 -15.20
C GLU A 1 50.55 -21.99 -14.61
N ALA A 2 50.46 -21.56 -13.36
CA ALA A 2 49.23 -21.03 -12.81
C ALA A 2 49.10 -19.58 -13.28
N ASP A 3 47.90 -19.15 -13.64
CA ASP A 3 47.61 -17.78 -14.07
C ASP A 3 47.84 -16.82 -12.89
N ASP A 4 48.72 -15.82 -13.06
CA ASP A 4 49.13 -14.88 -12.00
C ASP A 4 47.93 -14.07 -11.46
N ALA A 5 46.84 -13.98 -12.22
CA ALA A 5 45.60 -13.32 -11.81
C ALA A 5 44.78 -14.10 -10.76
N ILE A 6 45.07 -15.39 -10.52
CA ILE A 6 44.29 -16.22 -9.58
C ILE A 6 44.45 -15.75 -8.12
N PHE A 7 45.57 -15.10 -7.79
CA PHE A 7 45.89 -14.66 -6.43
C PHE A 7 45.79 -13.14 -6.21
N ASP A 8 45.27 -12.40 -7.18
CA ASP A 8 45.07 -10.95 -7.07
C ASP A 8 43.77 -10.62 -6.30
N TYR A 9 43.82 -10.82 -4.98
CA TYR A 9 42.69 -10.56 -4.10
C TYR A 9 42.35 -9.08 -3.96
N ASP A 10 43.34 -8.20 -4.11
CA ASP A 10 43.16 -6.76 -3.95
C ASP A 10 42.37 -6.18 -5.13
N SER A 11 42.67 -6.57 -6.37
CA SER A 11 41.89 -6.10 -7.53
C SER A 11 40.44 -6.58 -7.49
N PHE A 12 40.19 -7.82 -7.04
CA PHE A 12 38.82 -8.32 -6.85
C PHE A 12 38.08 -7.54 -5.74
N HIS A 13 38.76 -7.23 -4.64
CA HIS A 13 38.17 -6.48 -3.54
C HIS A 13 37.85 -5.03 -3.95
N ASP A 14 38.72 -4.39 -4.73
CA ASP A 14 38.50 -3.05 -5.27
C ASP A 14 37.39 -3.02 -6.33
N ALA A 15 37.34 -4.03 -7.21
CA ALA A 15 36.24 -4.21 -8.15
C ALA A 15 34.91 -4.43 -7.43
N LYS A 16 34.89 -5.26 -6.38
CA LYS A 16 33.68 -5.48 -5.57
C LYS A 16 33.26 -4.22 -4.82
N SER A 17 34.22 -3.49 -4.25
CA SER A 17 33.97 -2.26 -3.50
C SER A 17 33.38 -1.17 -4.40
N SER A 18 34.00 -0.91 -5.55
CA SER A 18 33.51 0.05 -6.54
C SER A 18 32.10 -0.29 -7.06
N VAL A 19 31.80 -1.56 -7.35
CA VAL A 19 30.44 -1.99 -7.73
C VAL A 19 29.43 -1.75 -6.60
N THR A 20 29.79 -2.03 -5.34
CA THR A 20 28.88 -1.76 -4.21
C THR A 20 28.66 -0.27 -3.96
N GLU A 21 29.68 0.56 -4.19
CA GLU A 21 29.59 2.01 -4.05
C GLU A 21 28.78 2.64 -5.17
N ALA A 22 28.96 2.20 -6.42
CA ALA A 22 28.13 2.59 -7.54
C ALA A 22 26.66 2.20 -7.32
N LYS A 23 26.39 0.99 -6.81
CA LYS A 23 25.02 0.57 -6.43
C LYS A 23 24.44 1.44 -5.31
N LYS A 24 25.23 1.81 -4.30
CA LYS A 24 24.80 2.71 -3.21
C LYS A 24 24.55 4.13 -3.71
N ALA A 25 25.38 4.64 -4.63
CA ALA A 25 25.18 5.94 -5.25
C ALA A 25 23.90 5.96 -6.07
N ALA A 26 23.69 4.94 -6.93
CA ALA A 26 22.46 4.77 -7.69
C ALA A 26 21.23 4.68 -6.77
N GLN A 27 21.29 3.92 -5.66
CA GLN A 27 20.19 3.86 -4.68
C GLN A 27 19.92 5.18 -3.97
N LYS A 28 20.93 6.03 -3.74
CA LYS A 28 20.77 7.36 -3.15
C LYS A 28 20.08 8.31 -4.13
N GLU A 29 20.52 8.34 -5.38
CA GLU A 29 19.86 9.12 -6.44
C GLU A 29 18.41 8.66 -6.61
N ASP A 30 18.18 7.36 -6.65
CA ASP A 30 16.85 6.77 -6.78
C ASP A 30 15.98 7.09 -5.55
N ALA A 31 16.54 7.14 -4.34
CA ALA A 31 15.85 7.56 -3.13
C ALA A 31 15.45 9.04 -3.12
N ILE A 32 16.26 9.92 -3.73
CA ILE A 32 15.95 11.36 -3.88
C ILE A 32 14.82 11.55 -4.88
N LEU A 33 14.83 10.79 -5.99
CA LEU A 33 13.80 10.84 -7.03
C LEU A 33 12.51 10.09 -6.66
N ARG A 34 12.55 9.25 -5.63
CA ARG A 34 11.44 8.36 -5.30
C ARG A 34 10.23 9.15 -4.81
N LYS A 35 9.15 9.06 -5.59
CA LYS A 35 7.83 9.54 -5.19
C LYS A 35 7.36 8.84 -3.91
N PRO A 36 6.56 9.52 -3.07
CA PRO A 36 6.05 8.94 -1.83
C PRO A 36 5.25 7.66 -2.11
N LYS A 37 5.56 6.61 -1.34
CA LYS A 37 5.10 5.23 -1.57
C LYS A 37 3.57 5.07 -1.61
N TYR A 38 2.83 5.95 -0.94
CA TYR A 38 1.39 5.78 -0.72
C TYR A 38 0.50 6.87 -1.31
N ILE A 39 1.04 8.05 -1.68
CA ILE A 39 0.21 9.17 -2.13
C ILE A 39 -0.50 8.84 -3.44
N ASN A 40 0.20 8.22 -4.38
CA ASN A 40 -0.40 7.84 -5.66
C ASN A 40 -1.55 6.84 -5.47
N ASN A 41 -1.35 5.81 -4.63
CA ASN A 41 -2.39 4.84 -4.32
C ASN A 41 -3.59 5.48 -3.61
N LEU A 42 -3.35 6.46 -2.74
CA LEU A 42 -4.42 7.20 -2.08
C LEU A 42 -5.22 8.01 -3.10
N LEU A 43 -4.54 8.75 -3.98
CA LEU A 43 -5.17 9.53 -5.06
C LEU A 43 -5.96 8.63 -6.02
N GLU A 44 -5.40 7.49 -6.41
CA GLU A 44 -6.06 6.49 -7.25
C GLU A 44 -7.28 5.87 -6.54
N SER A 45 -7.18 5.55 -5.25
CA SER A 45 -8.32 5.05 -4.49
C SER A 45 -9.44 6.09 -4.35
N ALA A 46 -9.08 7.37 -4.31
CA ALA A 46 -10.03 8.47 -4.23
C ALA A 46 -10.69 8.71 -5.59
N SER A 47 -9.96 8.60 -6.70
CA SER A 47 -10.53 8.70 -8.05
C SER A 47 -11.48 7.53 -8.33
N ARG A 48 -11.09 6.29 -7.99
CA ARG A 48 -11.97 5.10 -8.11
C ARG A 48 -13.26 5.28 -7.33
N ARG A 49 -13.18 5.71 -6.06
CA ARG A 49 -14.39 6.00 -5.25
C ARG A 49 -15.29 7.07 -5.86
N LYS A 50 -14.73 8.10 -6.48
CA LYS A 50 -15.52 9.13 -7.18
C LYS A 50 -16.26 8.54 -8.39
N GLN A 51 -15.59 7.69 -9.16
CA GLN A 51 -16.20 6.97 -10.29
C GLN A 51 -17.31 6.03 -9.80
N ASP A 52 -17.05 5.25 -8.75
CA ASP A 52 -18.05 4.34 -8.16
C ASP A 52 -19.29 5.10 -7.65
N GLN A 53 -19.09 6.27 -7.02
CA GLN A 53 -20.19 7.13 -6.60
C GLN A 53 -21.01 7.68 -7.77
N GLN A 54 -20.37 8.00 -8.90
CA GLN A 54 -21.08 8.42 -10.11
C GLN A 54 -21.92 7.28 -10.69
N ILE A 55 -21.32 6.09 -10.83
CA ILE A 55 -22.01 4.88 -11.30
C ILE A 55 -23.20 4.53 -10.39
N ALA A 56 -23.03 4.63 -9.07
CA ALA A 56 -24.08 4.37 -8.10
C ALA A 56 -25.26 5.35 -8.25
N LYS A 57 -24.98 6.64 -8.45
CA LYS A 57 -26.01 7.66 -8.70
C LYS A 57 -26.75 7.40 -10.02
N GLU A 58 -26.03 7.02 -11.06
CA GLU A 58 -26.62 6.71 -12.38
C GLU A 58 -27.55 5.48 -12.30
N LYS A 59 -27.12 4.42 -11.61
CA LYS A 59 -27.96 3.23 -11.36
C LYS A 59 -29.17 3.54 -10.50
N LEU A 60 -29.01 4.41 -9.49
CA LEU A 60 -30.11 4.87 -8.66
C LEU A 60 -31.15 5.63 -9.49
N LEU A 61 -30.70 6.57 -10.32
CA LEU A 61 -31.58 7.33 -11.22
C LEU A 61 -32.28 6.42 -12.23
N GLN A 62 -31.60 5.40 -12.74
CA GLN A 62 -32.21 4.40 -13.60
C GLN A 62 -33.29 3.61 -12.86
N LYS A 63 -33.03 3.17 -11.63
CA LYS A 63 -33.99 2.45 -10.81
C LYS A 63 -35.20 3.31 -10.44
N GLU A 64 -35.01 4.60 -10.17
CA GLU A 64 -36.10 5.57 -9.95
C GLU A 64 -36.99 5.68 -11.20
N ARG A 65 -36.40 5.79 -12.39
CA ARG A 65 -37.17 5.81 -13.65
C ARG A 65 -37.92 4.51 -13.92
N GLU A 66 -37.32 3.37 -13.58
CA GLU A 66 -37.98 2.06 -13.71
C GLU A 66 -39.14 1.93 -12.71
N ALA A 67 -39.02 2.52 -11.52
CA ALA A 67 -40.07 2.56 -10.51
C ALA A 67 -41.22 3.52 -10.87
N GLU A 68 -40.90 4.66 -11.48
CA GLU A 68 -41.89 5.59 -12.07
C GLU A 68 -42.59 4.97 -13.29
N GLY A 69 -41.94 3.99 -13.94
CA GLY A 69 -42.55 3.05 -14.87
C GLY A 69 -43.43 3.70 -15.94
N ASP A 70 -44.72 3.39 -15.87
CA ASP A 70 -45.73 3.80 -16.85
C ASP A 70 -46.33 5.20 -16.58
N GLU A 71 -46.07 5.82 -15.42
CA GLU A 71 -46.64 7.14 -15.07
C GLU A 71 -46.18 8.25 -16.04
N PHE A 72 -45.06 8.02 -16.72
CA PHE A 72 -44.45 8.95 -17.68
C PHE A 72 -44.18 8.29 -19.03
N ALA A 73 -44.80 7.15 -19.34
CA ALA A 73 -44.65 6.47 -20.64
C ALA A 73 -45.12 7.34 -21.82
N ASP A 74 -46.17 8.13 -21.61
CA ASP A 74 -46.75 9.03 -22.62
C ASP A 74 -45.95 10.33 -22.80
N LYS A 75 -44.91 10.58 -21.98
CA LYS A 75 -44.11 11.82 -22.04
C LYS A 75 -42.75 11.55 -22.70
N GLU A 76 -42.32 12.50 -23.52
CA GLU A 76 -41.05 12.40 -24.23
C GLU A 76 -39.84 12.42 -23.29
N LYS A 77 -38.89 11.51 -23.52
CA LYS A 77 -37.65 11.38 -22.72
C LYS A 77 -36.56 12.27 -23.32
N PHE A 78 -36.27 13.40 -22.68
CA PHE A 78 -35.19 14.28 -23.10
C PHE A 78 -33.90 13.99 -22.33
N VAL A 79 -32.85 13.64 -23.06
CA VAL A 79 -31.50 13.45 -22.50
C VAL A 79 -30.60 14.56 -23.04
N THR A 80 -30.01 15.34 -22.15
CA THR A 80 -29.08 16.41 -22.52
C THR A 80 -27.80 15.81 -23.15
N GLY A 81 -27.19 16.51 -24.11
CA GLY A 81 -25.98 16.02 -24.77
C GLY A 81 -24.83 15.71 -23.79
N ALA A 82 -24.70 16.52 -22.74
CA ALA A 82 -23.72 16.30 -21.68
C ALA A 82 -23.94 14.99 -20.91
N TYR A 83 -25.20 14.61 -20.64
CA TYR A 83 -25.51 13.35 -19.96
C TYR A 83 -25.24 12.14 -20.86
N LYS A 84 -25.52 12.24 -22.17
CA LYS A 84 -25.15 11.18 -23.13
C LYS A 84 -23.64 10.97 -23.17
N ALA A 85 -22.87 12.06 -23.24
CA ALA A 85 -21.42 11.99 -23.19
C ALA A 85 -20.92 11.38 -21.87
N GLN A 86 -21.48 11.77 -20.72
CA GLN A 86 -21.13 11.18 -19.43
C GLN A 86 -21.41 9.68 -19.39
N GLN A 87 -22.56 9.23 -19.91
CA GLN A 87 -22.94 7.81 -19.96
C GLN A 87 -22.02 6.99 -20.88
N GLU A 88 -21.57 7.57 -22.00
CA GLU A 88 -20.60 6.93 -22.89
C GLU A 88 -19.22 6.82 -22.23
N GLU A 89 -18.76 7.86 -21.55
CA GLU A 89 -17.49 7.84 -20.83
C GLU A 89 -17.50 6.82 -19.68
N THR A 90 -18.58 6.74 -18.89
CA THR A 90 -18.70 5.72 -17.83
C THR A 90 -18.74 4.32 -18.41
N ARG A 91 -19.44 4.10 -19.53
CA ARG A 91 -19.48 2.80 -20.22
C ARG A 91 -18.11 2.39 -20.76
N LYS A 92 -17.37 3.30 -21.40
CA LYS A 92 -16.00 3.03 -21.90
C LYS A 92 -15.07 2.65 -20.75
N LEU A 93 -15.10 3.39 -19.65
CA LEU A 93 -14.30 3.11 -18.46
C LEU A 93 -14.63 1.74 -17.86
N GLU A 94 -15.92 1.36 -17.78
CA GLU A 94 -16.31 0.02 -17.33
C GLU A 94 -15.80 -1.10 -18.24
N GLU A 95 -15.84 -0.91 -19.57
CA GLU A 95 -15.35 -1.90 -20.53
C GLU A 95 -13.82 -2.06 -20.44
N GLU A 96 -13.09 -0.96 -20.26
CA GLU A 96 -11.64 -1.00 -20.04
C GLU A 96 -11.26 -1.68 -18.72
N GLU A 97 -11.95 -1.34 -17.62
CA GLU A 97 -11.72 -1.99 -16.32
C GLU A 97 -12.07 -3.48 -16.37
N LYS A 98 -13.15 -3.88 -17.07
CA LYS A 98 -13.49 -5.30 -17.29
C LYS A 98 -12.41 -6.03 -18.07
N LYS A 99 -11.90 -5.45 -19.17
CA LYS A 99 -10.80 -6.02 -19.96
C LYS A 99 -9.53 -6.18 -19.11
N LYS A 100 -9.13 -5.15 -18.36
CA LYS A 100 -7.98 -5.21 -17.44
C LYS A 100 -8.18 -6.28 -16.36
N ALA A 101 -9.37 -6.36 -15.77
CA ALA A 101 -9.68 -7.37 -14.76
C ALA A 101 -9.62 -8.80 -15.32
N GLU A 102 -10.09 -9.02 -16.55
CA GLU A 102 -9.98 -10.31 -17.22
C GLU A 102 -8.53 -10.71 -17.54
N GLU A 103 -7.73 -9.76 -18.04
CA GLU A 103 -6.30 -9.95 -18.28
C GLU A 103 -5.54 -10.22 -16.98
N GLU A 104 -5.84 -9.48 -15.92
CA GLU A 104 -5.24 -9.70 -14.60
C GLU A 104 -5.69 -11.05 -14.04
N ALA A 105 -6.95 -11.44 -14.19
CA ALA A 105 -7.44 -12.75 -13.77
C ALA A 105 -6.78 -13.89 -14.57
N LYS A 106 -6.55 -13.72 -15.88
CA LYS A 106 -5.77 -14.66 -16.70
C LYS A 106 -4.33 -14.74 -16.23
N ARG A 107 -3.68 -13.60 -15.95
CA ARG A 107 -2.30 -13.52 -15.44
C ARG A 107 -2.16 -14.09 -14.04
N ARG A 108 -3.12 -13.86 -13.16
CA ARG A 108 -3.18 -14.46 -11.82
C ARG A 108 -3.33 -15.96 -11.94
N ARG A 109 -4.26 -16.45 -12.78
CA ARG A 109 -4.42 -17.88 -13.04
C ARG A 109 -3.14 -18.53 -13.58
N SER A 110 -2.44 -17.88 -14.51
CA SER A 110 -1.18 -18.42 -15.04
C SER A 110 -0.04 -18.41 -14.03
N LYS A 111 0.06 -17.36 -13.20
CA LYS A 111 1.06 -17.27 -12.12
C LYS A 111 0.78 -18.22 -10.95
N LEU A 112 -0.47 -18.59 -10.71
CA LEU A 112 -0.86 -19.50 -9.63
C LEU A 112 -0.67 -20.99 -9.98
N VAL A 113 -0.27 -21.32 -11.22
CA VAL A 113 0.01 -22.70 -11.64
C VAL A 113 1.30 -23.18 -10.97
N GLY A 114 1.17 -23.78 -9.77
CA GLY A 114 2.26 -24.54 -9.15
C GLY A 114 2.46 -24.38 -7.64
N GLY A 115 1.65 -23.58 -6.93
CA GLY A 115 1.81 -23.40 -5.49
C GLY A 115 3.23 -22.95 -5.12
N MET A 116 3.88 -23.63 -4.16
CA MET A 116 5.28 -23.33 -3.78
C MET A 116 6.27 -23.46 -4.94
N ALA A 117 6.07 -24.40 -5.87
CA ALA A 117 6.94 -24.56 -7.04
C ALA A 117 6.89 -23.35 -7.98
N GLY A 118 5.75 -22.66 -8.07
CA GLY A 118 5.61 -21.42 -8.81
C GLY A 118 6.42 -20.28 -8.18
N PHE A 119 6.41 -20.18 -6.85
CA PHE A 119 7.22 -19.21 -6.11
C PHE A 119 8.73 -19.42 -6.32
N TYR A 120 9.20 -20.67 -6.23
CA TYR A 120 10.61 -20.98 -6.49
C TYR A 120 11.00 -20.67 -7.95
N ARG A 121 10.14 -20.98 -8.92
CA ARG A 121 10.39 -20.59 -10.33
C ARG A 121 10.52 -19.09 -10.47
N THR A 122 9.60 -18.30 -9.92
CA THR A 122 9.68 -16.84 -9.99
C THR A 122 10.93 -16.27 -9.32
N MET A 123 11.34 -16.86 -8.19
CA MET A 123 12.56 -16.46 -7.50
C MET A 123 13.81 -16.78 -8.34
N MET A 124 13.84 -17.93 -9.00
CA MET A 124 14.93 -18.29 -9.91
C MET A 124 14.95 -17.37 -11.12
N ASP A 125 13.81 -17.13 -11.77
CA ASP A 125 13.69 -16.19 -12.90
C ASP A 125 14.15 -14.77 -12.52
N GLU A 126 13.85 -14.30 -11.31
CA GLU A 126 14.33 -13.01 -10.80
C GLU A 126 15.84 -13.03 -10.56
N SER A 127 16.39 -14.11 -10.01
CA SER A 127 17.83 -14.25 -9.79
C SER A 127 18.62 -14.32 -11.10
N GLU A 128 18.08 -15.01 -12.11
CA GLU A 128 18.67 -15.09 -13.45
C GLU A 128 18.67 -13.72 -14.14
N LYS A 129 17.58 -12.96 -14.03
CA LYS A 129 17.52 -11.58 -14.55
C LYS A 129 18.54 -10.68 -13.87
N GLN A 130 18.66 -10.73 -12.55
CA GLN A 130 19.67 -9.96 -11.83
C GLN A 130 21.09 -10.34 -12.25
N HIS A 131 21.33 -11.62 -12.52
CA HIS A 131 22.61 -12.09 -13.01
C HIS A 131 22.89 -11.60 -14.44
N GLN A 132 21.91 -11.71 -15.34
CA GLN A 132 22.01 -11.20 -16.71
C GLN A 132 22.26 -9.69 -16.74
N GLU A 133 21.52 -8.90 -15.95
CA GLU A 133 21.74 -7.46 -15.82
C GLU A 133 23.14 -7.13 -15.28
N ALA A 134 23.66 -7.93 -14.35
CA ALA A 134 25.01 -7.75 -13.82
C ALA A 134 26.10 -8.09 -14.86
N VAL A 135 25.91 -9.15 -15.65
CA VAL A 135 26.82 -9.53 -16.74
C VAL A 135 26.79 -8.49 -17.85
N GLU A 136 25.60 -8.04 -18.27
CA GLU A 136 25.47 -6.96 -19.26
C GLU A 136 26.08 -5.64 -18.77
N ALA A 137 25.93 -5.31 -17.49
CA ALA A 137 26.56 -4.13 -16.89
C ALA A 137 28.09 -4.26 -16.84
N ALA A 138 28.61 -5.46 -16.53
CA ALA A 138 30.04 -5.73 -16.55
C ALA A 138 30.62 -5.66 -17.97
N GLU A 139 29.96 -6.28 -18.96
CA GLU A 139 30.35 -6.20 -20.37
C GLU A 139 30.31 -4.76 -20.90
N LYS A 140 29.31 -3.97 -20.50
CA LYS A 140 29.23 -2.55 -20.86
C LYS A 140 30.37 -1.76 -20.22
N ALA A 141 30.68 -2.01 -18.95
CA ALA A 141 31.81 -1.36 -18.27
C ALA A 141 33.18 -1.74 -18.89
N GLU A 142 33.33 -2.98 -19.35
CA GLU A 142 34.53 -3.46 -20.04
C GLU A 142 34.66 -2.85 -21.45
N LYS A 143 33.56 -2.80 -22.23
CA LYS A 143 33.51 -2.21 -23.58
C LYS A 143 33.66 -0.69 -23.58
N GLU A 144 33.07 0.01 -22.60
CA GLU A 144 33.20 1.46 -22.45
C GLU A 144 34.54 1.87 -21.84
N GLY A 145 35.40 0.90 -21.47
CA GLY A 145 36.73 1.18 -20.94
C GLY A 145 36.64 2.13 -19.77
N VAL A 146 35.79 1.82 -18.79
CA VAL A 146 35.63 2.62 -17.59
C VAL A 146 36.98 2.66 -16.89
N LYS A 147 37.73 3.74 -17.15
CA LYS A 147 38.80 4.17 -16.27
C LYS A 147 38.15 4.24 -14.91
N VAL A 148 38.57 3.34 -14.03
CA VAL A 148 38.37 3.47 -12.60
C VAL A 148 38.80 4.90 -12.30
N ASN A 149 37.85 5.81 -12.15
CA ASN A 149 38.14 7.07 -11.51
C ASN A 149 38.69 6.60 -10.17
N GLU A 150 39.97 6.88 -9.92
CA GLU A 150 40.58 6.83 -8.61
C GLU A 150 39.79 7.81 -7.74
N GLY A 151 38.58 7.41 -7.36
CA GLY A 151 37.75 8.10 -6.42
C GLY A 151 38.56 8.14 -5.15
N GLU A 152 38.97 9.36 -4.79
CA GLU A 152 39.68 9.76 -3.59
C GLU A 152 39.90 8.57 -2.65
N ARG A 153 41.10 7.95 -2.71
CA ARG A 153 41.51 6.95 -1.73
C ARG A 153 41.09 7.48 -0.38
N LYS A 154 40.16 6.79 0.30
CA LYS A 154 39.68 7.22 1.61
C LYS A 154 40.93 7.32 2.48
N LYS A 155 41.30 8.57 2.82
CA LYS A 155 42.49 8.86 3.61
C LYS A 155 42.51 7.91 4.79
N THR A 156 43.64 7.26 5.00
CA THR A 156 43.76 6.30 6.10
C THR A 156 43.51 7.02 7.43
N ASP A 157 43.04 6.31 8.45
CA ASP A 157 42.76 6.92 9.77
C ASP A 157 43.99 7.65 10.34
N VAL A 158 45.20 7.25 9.92
CA VAL A 158 46.47 7.91 10.24
C VAL A 158 46.59 9.29 9.57
N GLU A 159 46.38 9.36 8.25
CA GLU A 159 46.39 10.62 7.50
C GLU A 159 45.31 11.60 8.00
N LEU A 160 44.16 11.06 8.36
CA LEU A 160 43.03 11.83 8.88
C LEU A 160 43.32 12.38 10.29
N ALA A 161 44.05 11.63 11.12
CA ALA A 161 44.49 12.08 12.43
C ALA A 161 45.57 13.17 12.34
N GLU A 162 46.50 13.07 11.38
CA GLU A 162 47.53 14.09 11.15
C GLU A 162 46.94 15.40 10.66
N GLU A 163 46.02 15.35 9.68
CA GLU A 163 45.32 16.53 9.15
C GLU A 163 44.51 17.23 10.25
N ALA A 164 43.85 16.47 11.12
CA ALA A 164 43.04 17.05 12.17
C ALA A 164 43.87 17.55 13.38
N LYS A 165 45.05 16.95 13.65
CA LYS A 165 46.05 17.54 14.56
C LYS A 165 46.63 18.84 13.99
N ALA A 166 46.88 18.90 12.68
CA ALA A 166 47.31 20.13 12.00
C ALA A 166 46.22 21.22 12.03
N ALA A 167 44.94 20.82 12.01
CA ALA A 167 43.79 21.71 12.23
C ALA A 167 43.58 22.09 13.71
N GLY A 168 44.48 21.71 14.63
CA GLY A 168 44.45 22.09 16.04
C GLY A 168 43.48 21.26 16.91
N LYS A 169 43.01 20.11 16.42
CA LYS A 169 42.19 19.18 17.20
C LYS A 169 43.08 18.15 17.90
N ASN A 170 42.88 17.97 19.21
CA ASN A 170 43.57 16.91 19.95
C ASN A 170 42.87 15.59 19.67
N ILE A 171 43.54 14.69 18.94
CA ILE A 171 43.03 13.37 18.58
C ILE A 171 43.93 12.28 19.15
N HIS A 172 43.31 11.34 19.84
CA HIS A 172 43.98 10.19 20.42
C HIS A 172 43.99 9.01 19.45
N VAL A 173 45.20 8.55 19.11
CA VAL A 173 45.45 7.43 18.19
C VAL A 173 46.11 6.30 18.98
N ASN A 174 45.65 5.07 18.79
CA ASN A 174 46.23 3.87 19.39
C ASN A 174 47.55 3.46 18.70
N GLU A 175 48.30 2.53 19.31
CA GLU A 175 49.55 1.98 18.76
C GLU A 175 49.39 1.32 17.37
N GLU A 176 48.17 0.89 17.03
CA GLU A 176 47.79 0.35 15.72
C GLU A 176 47.40 1.42 14.67
N GLY A 177 47.56 2.71 14.99
CA GLY A 177 47.23 3.81 14.07
C GLY A 177 45.74 4.12 13.92
N GLN A 178 44.89 3.51 14.76
CA GLN A 178 43.44 3.74 14.75
C GLN A 178 43.03 4.87 15.70
N ILE A 179 42.09 5.73 15.26
CA ILE A 179 41.54 6.81 16.08
C ILE A 179 40.59 6.22 17.12
N THR A 180 40.89 6.47 18.39
CA THR A 180 40.16 5.92 19.54
C THR A 180 38.74 6.48 19.66
N ASP A 181 38.57 7.80 19.47
CA ASP A 181 37.25 8.44 19.47
C ASP A 181 37.03 9.26 18.19
N LYS A 182 36.19 8.73 17.29
CA LYS A 182 35.83 9.38 16.02
C LYS A 182 35.06 10.70 16.21
N ARG A 183 34.65 11.02 17.43
CA ARG A 183 34.01 12.31 17.76
C ARG A 183 35.00 13.46 17.80
N GLU A 184 36.26 13.18 18.13
CA GLU A 184 37.34 14.18 18.17
C GLU A 184 37.65 14.76 16.78
N LEU A 185 37.26 14.04 15.73
CA LEU A 185 37.34 14.49 14.33
C LEU A 185 36.27 15.51 13.96
N LEU A 186 35.14 15.57 14.69
CA LEU A 186 34.03 16.44 14.37
C LEU A 186 34.35 17.89 14.74
N SER A 187 33.94 18.86 13.92
CA SER A 187 34.07 20.27 14.27
C SER A 187 33.12 20.62 15.41
N ALA A 188 33.61 21.35 16.41
CA ALA A 188 32.88 21.73 17.63
C ALA A 188 31.65 22.65 17.41
N GLY A 189 31.27 22.91 16.15
CA GLY A 189 30.31 23.96 15.77
C GLY A 189 28.87 23.51 15.53
N LEU A 190 28.54 22.22 15.66
CA LEU A 190 27.18 21.73 15.42
C LEU A 190 26.69 20.95 16.65
N ASN A 191 25.85 21.60 17.47
CA ASN A 191 25.10 21.06 18.64
C ASN A 191 25.53 21.50 20.06
N ILE A 192 25.89 22.75 20.28
CA ILE A 192 25.76 23.35 21.63
C ILE A 192 24.90 24.61 21.52
N VAL A 193 23.58 24.43 21.51
CA VAL A 193 22.64 25.53 21.76
C VAL A 193 22.45 25.61 23.27
N PRO A 194 22.76 26.74 23.95
CA PRO A 194 22.51 26.86 25.39
C PRO A 194 21.01 26.73 25.62
N SER A 195 20.62 25.83 26.52
CA SER A 195 19.23 25.54 26.84
C SER A 195 18.58 26.70 27.62
N GLY A 196 18.11 27.69 26.86
CA GLY A 196 17.26 28.78 27.34
C GLY A 196 15.79 28.37 27.44
N LYS A 197 15.15 28.84 28.50
CA LYS A 197 13.79 28.58 28.96
C LYS A 197 12.72 29.15 28.00
N GLY A 198 11.77 28.31 27.59
CA GLY A 198 10.39 28.69 27.21
C GLY A 198 10.11 29.11 25.76
N SER A 199 9.65 28.16 24.94
CA SER A 199 8.47 28.32 24.07
C SER A 199 8.06 26.96 23.49
N ASP A 200 6.75 26.80 23.27
CA ASP A 200 6.08 25.61 22.74
C ASP A 200 6.84 24.89 21.62
N ARG A 201 7.25 23.63 21.88
CA ARG A 201 7.79 22.72 20.86
C ARG A 201 6.72 21.72 20.40
N ARG A 202 5.62 22.21 19.83
CA ARG A 202 4.66 21.40 19.05
C ARG A 202 4.80 21.61 17.53
N GLY A 203 6.03 21.82 17.05
CA GLY A 203 6.27 22.18 15.64
C GLY A 203 7.33 21.39 14.88
N ALA A 204 8.07 20.46 15.50
CA ALA A 204 9.24 19.86 14.83
C ALA A 204 9.55 18.40 15.22
N ASP A 205 8.53 17.60 15.56
CA ASP A 205 8.74 16.16 15.79
C ASP A 205 8.89 15.34 14.50
N HIS A 206 8.57 15.91 13.34
CA HIS A 206 8.71 15.23 12.04
C HIS A 206 10.15 15.27 11.47
N LEU A 207 11.07 16.03 12.08
CA LEU A 207 12.46 16.19 11.61
C LEU A 207 13.49 15.40 12.44
N LYS A 208 13.06 14.71 13.50
CA LYS A 208 13.93 13.82 14.27
C LYS A 208 14.00 12.44 13.59
N SER A 209 14.88 12.33 12.60
CA SER A 209 15.41 11.04 12.16
C SER A 209 16.24 10.44 13.31
N SER A 210 15.57 9.70 14.19
CA SER A 210 16.20 8.86 15.18
C SER A 210 16.83 7.66 14.47
N ASN A 211 18.11 7.77 14.11
CA ASN A 211 18.91 6.62 13.69
C ASN A 211 19.36 5.79 14.92
N ARG A 212 18.38 5.39 15.74
CA ARG A 212 18.55 4.33 16.73
C ARG A 212 18.23 3.02 16.02
N PRO A 213 19.07 1.98 16.11
CA PRO A 213 18.60 0.64 15.76
C PRO A 213 17.38 0.38 16.64
N ALA A 214 16.22 0.18 16.01
CA ALA A 214 15.02 -0.23 16.69
C ALA A 214 15.25 -1.65 17.22
N GLN A 215 15.92 -1.75 18.38
CA GLN A 215 15.74 -2.89 19.24
C GLN A 215 14.26 -2.88 19.60
N SER A 216 13.54 -3.83 19.02
CA SER A 216 12.13 -4.08 19.21
C SER A 216 11.79 -4.03 20.70
N ALA A 217 11.14 -2.95 21.14
CA ALA A 217 10.62 -2.78 22.49
C ALA A 217 9.35 -3.63 22.76
N PHE A 218 9.16 -4.71 22.00
CA PHE A 218 8.23 -5.77 22.35
C PHE A 218 9.07 -6.98 22.71
N PRO A 219 9.10 -7.43 23.99
CA PRO A 219 9.56 -8.78 24.24
C PRO A 219 8.66 -9.69 23.41
N SER A 220 9.25 -10.69 22.74
CA SER A 220 8.51 -11.75 22.06
C SER A 220 7.53 -12.37 23.06
N ARG A 221 6.31 -11.82 23.12
CA ARG A 221 5.23 -12.29 23.97
C ARG A 221 4.61 -13.46 23.22
N ASN A 222 4.82 -14.66 23.77
CA ASN A 222 4.30 -15.95 23.36
C ASN A 222 3.10 -15.83 22.41
N LYS A 223 3.25 -16.33 21.17
CA LYS A 223 2.22 -16.31 20.13
C LYS A 223 0.88 -16.86 20.64
N ASP A 224 0.93 -17.82 21.57
CA ASP A 224 -0.25 -18.44 22.19
C ASP A 224 -1.10 -17.45 22.99
N VAL A 225 -0.49 -16.46 23.67
CA VAL A 225 -1.22 -15.42 24.43
C VAL A 225 -1.87 -14.41 23.47
N GLN A 226 -1.23 -14.11 22.35
CA GLN A 226 -1.84 -13.26 21.31
C GLN A 226 -2.98 -13.97 20.58
N GLN A 227 -2.86 -15.28 20.35
CA GLN A 227 -3.95 -16.08 19.78
C GLN A 227 -5.13 -16.17 20.75
N ALA A 228 -4.89 -16.47 22.02
CA ALA A 228 -5.96 -16.54 23.03
C ALA A 228 -6.71 -15.21 23.24
N THR A 229 -6.01 -14.08 23.15
CA THR A 229 -6.65 -12.75 23.24
C THR A 229 -7.47 -12.42 22.00
N ARG A 230 -6.98 -12.77 20.80
CA ARG A 230 -7.73 -12.63 19.55
C ARG A 230 -8.97 -13.51 19.53
N GLU A 231 -8.86 -14.78 19.94
CA GLU A 231 -9.99 -15.71 20.02
C GLU A 231 -11.10 -15.21 20.95
N ARG A 232 -10.73 -14.62 22.10
CA ARG A 232 -11.71 -14.01 22.99
C ARG A 232 -12.40 -12.80 22.34
N GLN A 233 -11.64 -11.96 21.64
CA GLN A 233 -12.19 -10.80 20.93
C GLN A 233 -13.09 -11.20 19.76
N THR A 234 -12.72 -12.25 19.01
CA THR A 234 -13.54 -12.76 17.90
C THR A 234 -14.83 -13.38 18.41
N ARG A 235 -14.80 -14.13 19.51
CA ARG A 235 -16.02 -14.69 20.14
C ARG A 235 -16.98 -13.60 20.62
N MET A 236 -16.47 -12.56 21.29
CA MET A 236 -17.28 -11.41 21.72
C MET A 236 -17.93 -10.70 20.52
N MET A 237 -17.20 -10.54 19.42
CA MET A 237 -17.73 -9.91 18.20
C MET A 237 -18.75 -10.81 17.50
N GLU A 238 -18.52 -12.12 17.46
CA GLU A 238 -19.43 -13.10 16.90
C GLU A 238 -20.74 -13.16 17.70
N GLU A 239 -20.68 -13.13 19.04
CA GLU A 239 -21.85 -13.04 19.90
C GLU A 239 -22.65 -11.75 19.64
N GLN A 240 -21.99 -10.60 19.51
CA GLN A 240 -22.67 -9.34 19.17
C GLN A 240 -23.34 -9.37 17.79
N ILE A 241 -22.71 -10.00 16.81
CA ILE A 241 -23.28 -10.18 15.47
C ILE A 241 -24.47 -11.13 15.52
N ALA A 242 -24.36 -12.25 16.24
CA ALA A 242 -25.43 -13.23 16.40
C ALA A 242 -26.63 -12.65 17.14
N GLU A 243 -26.42 -11.87 18.20
CA GLU A 243 -27.50 -11.15 18.90
C GLU A 243 -28.20 -10.16 17.97
N ARG A 244 -27.44 -9.39 17.18
CA ARG A 244 -28.02 -8.46 16.21
C ARG A 244 -28.82 -9.17 15.13
N GLN A 245 -28.32 -10.29 14.60
CA GLN A 245 -29.04 -11.11 13.63
C GLN A 245 -30.31 -11.73 14.23
N LYS A 246 -30.26 -12.17 15.49
CA LYS A 246 -31.44 -12.71 16.18
C LYS A 246 -32.51 -11.64 16.37
N ARG A 247 -32.13 -10.43 16.81
CA ARG A 247 -33.06 -9.30 16.92
C ARG A 247 -33.67 -8.93 15.57
N GLN A 248 -32.87 -8.91 14.51
CA GLN A 248 -33.38 -8.65 13.16
C GLN A 248 -34.40 -9.71 12.71
N ARG A 249 -34.16 -11.00 12.99
CA ARG A 249 -35.13 -12.06 12.69
C ARG A 249 -36.40 -11.93 13.50
N GLU A 250 -36.30 -11.63 14.79
CA GLU A 250 -37.47 -11.41 15.65
C GLU A 250 -38.28 -10.18 15.20
N GLU A 251 -37.61 -9.11 14.75
CA GLU A 251 -38.26 -7.93 14.16
C GLU A 251 -38.96 -8.28 12.84
N GLU A 252 -38.30 -9.01 11.93
CA GLU A 252 -38.90 -9.47 10.67
C GLU A 252 -40.10 -10.40 10.90
N GLU A 253 -40.02 -11.33 11.86
CA GLU A 253 -41.12 -12.22 12.25
C GLU A 253 -42.28 -11.41 12.84
N ALA A 254 -42.00 -10.44 13.71
CA ALA A 254 -43.02 -9.55 14.26
C ALA A 254 -43.67 -8.67 13.18
N GLU A 255 -42.92 -8.20 12.20
CA GLU A 255 -43.47 -7.49 11.04
C GLU A 255 -44.34 -8.39 10.17
N ARG A 256 -43.91 -9.62 9.91
CA ARG A 256 -44.73 -10.62 9.19
C ARG A 256 -46.02 -10.92 9.93
N GLU A 257 -45.97 -11.13 11.24
CA GLU A 257 -47.19 -11.32 12.03
C GLU A 257 -48.12 -10.11 11.99
N LYS A 258 -47.58 -8.89 12.02
CA LYS A 258 -48.37 -7.65 11.88
C LYS A 258 -49.02 -7.58 10.50
N LEU A 259 -48.29 -7.91 9.44
CA LEU A 259 -48.83 -7.98 8.08
C LEU A 259 -49.92 -9.04 7.95
N GLU A 260 -49.73 -10.22 8.54
CA GLU A 260 -50.75 -11.26 8.55
C GLU A 260 -52.00 -10.85 9.34
N LYS A 261 -51.84 -10.24 10.52
CA LYS A 261 -52.97 -9.72 11.31
C LYS A 261 -53.69 -8.61 10.56
N ALA A 262 -52.96 -7.71 9.90
CA ALA A 262 -53.52 -6.68 9.04
C ALA A 262 -54.32 -7.31 7.89
N ALA A 263 -53.74 -8.26 7.16
CA ALA A 263 -54.39 -8.98 6.06
C ALA A 263 -55.66 -9.73 6.51
N LYS A 264 -55.64 -10.34 7.70
CA LYS A 264 -56.80 -11.02 8.30
C LYS A 264 -57.90 -10.03 8.74
N SER A 265 -57.53 -8.81 9.11
CA SER A 265 -58.48 -7.76 9.56
C SER A 265 -59.08 -6.93 8.41
N THR A 266 -58.38 -6.85 7.28
CA THR A 266 -58.88 -6.14 6.09
C THR A 266 -59.95 -6.96 5.40
N LYS A 267 -61.15 -6.41 5.28
CA LYS A 267 -62.24 -7.01 4.49
C LYS A 267 -61.80 -7.13 3.04
N THR A 268 -61.95 -8.31 2.45
CA THR A 268 -61.57 -8.52 1.07
C THR A 268 -62.59 -7.88 0.12
N ALA A 269 -62.19 -7.61 -1.13
CA ALA A 269 -63.11 -7.07 -2.13
C ALA A 269 -64.32 -8.00 -2.39
N ALA A 270 -64.13 -9.31 -2.16
CA ALA A 270 -65.18 -10.32 -2.23
C ALA A 270 -66.19 -10.19 -1.07
N ASP A 271 -65.72 -9.95 0.16
CA ASP A 271 -66.60 -9.72 1.31
C ASP A 271 -67.46 -8.46 1.13
N VAL A 272 -66.88 -7.41 0.53
CA VAL A 272 -67.56 -6.16 0.22
C VAL A 272 -68.60 -6.35 -0.90
N SER A 273 -68.28 -7.11 -1.95
CA SER A 273 -69.21 -7.38 -3.05
C SER A 273 -70.37 -8.29 -2.64
N ASP A 274 -70.12 -9.32 -1.82
CA ASP A 274 -71.16 -10.19 -1.26
C ASP A 274 -72.08 -9.41 -0.31
N ALA A 275 -71.53 -8.56 0.57
CA ALA A 275 -72.34 -7.67 1.41
C ALA A 275 -73.24 -6.72 0.59
N LYS A 276 -72.71 -6.18 -0.52
CA LYS A 276 -73.47 -5.33 -1.44
C LYS A 276 -74.56 -6.11 -2.17
N ALA A 277 -74.29 -7.34 -2.60
CA ALA A 277 -75.26 -8.22 -3.25
C ALA A 277 -76.41 -8.60 -2.28
N ARG A 278 -76.09 -8.94 -1.02
CA ARG A 278 -77.09 -9.23 0.02
C ARG A 278 -77.95 -8.02 0.37
N TYR A 279 -77.36 -6.82 0.39
CA TYR A 279 -78.11 -5.58 0.62
C TYR A 279 -79.09 -5.30 -0.52
N LEU A 280 -78.67 -5.51 -1.77
CA LEU A 280 -79.54 -5.36 -2.94
C LEU A 280 -80.65 -6.41 -2.99
N ALA A 281 -80.39 -7.65 -2.59
CA ALA A 281 -81.40 -8.70 -2.53
C ALA A 281 -82.45 -8.50 -1.42
N ARG A 282 -82.15 -7.67 -0.40
CA ARG A 282 -83.07 -7.34 0.69
C ARG A 282 -83.95 -6.12 0.42
N LYS A 283 -83.67 -5.37 -0.64
CA LYS A 283 -84.36 -4.14 -1.00
C LYS A 283 -85.24 -4.36 -2.23
#